data_AF-A0A1A9ZTD2-F1
#
_entry.id   AF-A0A1A9ZTD2-F1
#
_cell.length_a   1.000
_cell.length_b   1.000
_cell.length_c   1.000
_cell.angle_alpha   90.00
_cell.angle_beta   90.00
_cell.angle_gamma   90.00
#
_symmetry.space_group_name_H-M   'P 1'
#
loop_
_entity.id
_entity.type
_entity.pdbx_description
1 polymer ?
#
loop_
_entity_poly.entity_id
_entity_poly.type
_entity_poly.pdbx_seq_one_letter_code
_entity_poly.pdbx_strand_id
1 'polypeptide(L)'
;MNSDEVSEIKKTWEIPAASPTESALDDDPSQLEEIWVKVTQSHFNRQIEKQSFNELKEVILEVLTAACSLNDQQIEIWVKLMDFIYDIIFRTIDELEQAA
;
A
#
# COMPACT_ATOMS: atom_id res chain seq x y z
N MET A 1 8.24 -2.40 24.62
CA MET A 1 7.61 -3.43 23.78
C MET A 1 8.22 -4.76 24.14
N ASN A 2 7.38 -5.74 24.47
CA ASN A 2 7.81 -7.09 24.80
C ASN A 2 8.04 -7.89 23.51
N SER A 3 8.96 -8.85 23.52
CA SER A 3 9.25 -9.74 22.38
C SER A 3 7.99 -10.45 21.88
N ASP A 4 7.08 -10.78 22.79
CA ASP A 4 5.84 -11.49 22.50
C ASP A 4 4.85 -10.64 21.67
N GLU A 5 4.78 -9.33 21.94
CA GLU A 5 3.95 -8.39 21.15
C GLU A 5 4.49 -8.25 19.74
N VAL A 6 5.81 -8.20 19.58
CA VAL A 6 6.47 -8.10 18.26
C VAL A 6 6.21 -9.36 17.43
N SER A 7 6.17 -10.55 18.05
CA SER A 7 5.86 -11.81 17.35
C SER A 7 4.40 -11.90 16.90
N GLU A 8 3.45 -11.40 17.68
CA GLU A 8 2.03 -11.43 17.31
C GLU A 8 1.72 -10.41 16.22
N ILE A 9 2.39 -9.24 16.25
CA ILE A 9 2.37 -8.29 15.14
C ILE A 9 2.94 -8.99 13.89
N LYS A 10 4.13 -9.59 13.95
CA LYS A 10 4.72 -10.30 12.79
C LYS A 10 3.81 -11.38 12.20
N LYS A 11 3.10 -12.15 13.02
CA LYS A 11 2.10 -13.12 12.54
C LYS A 11 0.90 -12.47 11.87
N THR A 12 0.37 -11.41 12.48
CA THR A 12 -0.79 -10.66 11.96
C THR A 12 -0.47 -10.01 10.60
N TRP A 13 0.81 -9.68 10.39
CA TRP A 13 1.36 -9.15 9.15
C TRP A 13 2.15 -10.20 8.35
N GLU A 14 1.85 -11.50 8.49
CA GLU A 14 2.24 -12.46 7.45
C GLU A 14 1.51 -12.09 6.16
N ILE A 15 2.09 -11.13 5.43
CA ILE A 15 1.81 -10.88 4.03
C ILE A 15 2.04 -12.25 3.38
N PRO A 16 1.04 -12.89 2.76
CA PRO A 16 1.26 -14.14 2.07
C PRO A 16 2.44 -13.91 1.16
N ALA A 17 3.54 -14.61 1.43
CA ALA A 17 4.74 -14.49 0.65
C ALA A 17 4.30 -14.84 -0.76
N ALA A 18 4.13 -13.83 -1.61
CA ALA A 18 3.99 -14.02 -3.02
C ALA A 18 5.27 -14.74 -3.40
N SER A 19 5.16 -16.06 -3.60
CA SER A 19 6.22 -16.81 -4.24
C SER A 19 6.54 -16.02 -5.50
N PRO A 20 7.80 -15.66 -5.77
CA PRO A 20 8.17 -15.02 -7.02
C PRO A 20 8.09 -16.08 -8.13
N THR A 21 6.89 -16.60 -8.38
CA THR A 21 6.53 -17.21 -9.64
C THR A 21 6.33 -16.06 -10.62
N GLU A 22 6.77 -16.25 -11.86
CA GLU A 22 6.62 -15.32 -12.99
C GLU A 22 5.17 -14.84 -13.25
N SER A 23 4.19 -15.33 -12.48
CA SER A 23 2.77 -14.98 -12.51
C SER A 23 2.37 -13.75 -11.68
N ALA A 24 3.29 -13.12 -10.92
CA ALA A 24 2.98 -11.87 -10.21
C ALA A 24 2.78 -10.65 -11.14
N LEU A 25 3.01 -10.88 -12.45
CA LEU A 25 2.66 -10.01 -13.56
C LEU A 25 1.82 -10.80 -14.58
N ASP A 26 0.90 -11.67 -14.14
CA ASP A 26 -0.30 -11.82 -14.96
C ASP A 26 -0.87 -10.40 -15.04
N ASP A 27 -0.93 -9.80 -16.24
CA ASP A 27 -1.29 -8.40 -16.54
C ASP A 27 -2.73 -8.02 -16.13
N ASP A 28 -3.23 -8.53 -15.00
CA ASP A 28 -4.54 -8.26 -14.46
C ASP A 28 -4.47 -7.18 -13.37
N PRO A 29 -4.84 -5.92 -13.69
CA PRO A 29 -4.89 -4.84 -12.72
C PRO A 29 -5.87 -5.12 -11.56
N SER A 30 -6.78 -6.11 -11.68
CA SER A 30 -7.73 -6.46 -10.62
C SER A 30 -7.05 -7.00 -9.35
N GLN A 31 -5.90 -7.67 -9.48
CA GLN A 31 -5.18 -8.20 -8.32
C GLN A 31 -4.57 -7.07 -7.48
N LEU A 32 -4.05 -6.03 -8.14
CA LEU A 32 -3.51 -4.87 -7.46
C LEU A 32 -4.62 -4.14 -6.69
N GLU A 33 -5.80 -4.01 -7.29
CA GLU A 33 -6.98 -3.44 -6.65
C GLU A 33 -7.40 -4.27 -5.42
N GLU A 34 -7.49 -5.59 -5.54
CA GLU A 34 -7.86 -6.47 -4.42
C GLU A 34 -6.91 -6.32 -3.22
N ILE A 35 -5.60 -6.24 -3.46
CA ILE A 35 -4.59 -6.05 -2.43
C ILE A 35 -4.81 -4.72 -1.70
N TRP A 36 -4.94 -3.62 -2.44
CA TRP A 36 -5.05 -2.30 -1.83
C TRP A 36 -6.40 -2.06 -1.17
N VAL A 37 -7.49 -2.68 -1.64
CA VAL A 37 -8.78 -2.70 -0.93
C VAL A 37 -8.62 -3.38 0.44
N LYS A 38 -8.00 -4.56 0.50
CA LYS A 38 -7.78 -5.27 1.78
C LYS A 38 -6.90 -4.49 2.75
N VAL A 39 -5.82 -3.87 2.23
CA VAL A 39 -4.97 -2.98 3.03
C VAL A 39 -5.80 -1.83 3.59
N THR A 40 -6.60 -1.17 2.76
CA THR A 40 -7.43 -0.04 3.16
C THR A 40 -8.44 -0.42 4.23
N GLN A 41 -9.19 -1.52 4.05
CA GLN A 41 -10.14 -2.01 5.04
C GLN A 41 -9.50 -2.26 6.41
N SER A 42 -8.32 -2.89 6.42
CA SER A 42 -7.56 -3.14 7.65
C SER A 42 -7.17 -1.85 8.38
N HIS A 43 -6.76 -0.82 7.65
CA HIS A 43 -6.35 0.48 8.22
C HIS A 43 -7.53 1.39 8.57
N PHE A 44 -8.65 1.28 7.85
CA PHE A 44 -9.90 1.95 8.19
C PHE A 44 -10.41 1.49 9.56
N ASN A 45 -10.37 0.18 9.84
CA ASN A 45 -10.70 -0.38 11.17
C ASN A 45 -9.80 0.14 12.31
N ARG A 46 -8.63 0.71 11.97
CA ARG A 46 -7.68 1.32 12.90
C ARG A 46 -7.78 2.85 12.93
N GLN A 47 -8.78 3.42 12.24
CA GLN A 47 -9.03 4.85 12.15
C GLN A 47 -7.84 5.65 11.58
N ILE A 48 -7.14 5.07 10.60
CA ILE A 48 -6.07 5.78 9.88
C ILE A 48 -6.71 6.76 8.88
N GLU A 49 -6.36 8.03 9.02
CA GLU A 49 -6.92 9.10 8.19
C GLU A 49 -6.25 9.16 6.80
N LYS A 50 -6.98 9.68 5.80
CA LYS A 50 -6.44 9.92 4.43
C LYS A 50 -5.15 10.74 4.45
N GLN A 51 -5.03 11.69 5.38
CA GLN A 51 -3.82 12.49 5.55
C GLN A 51 -2.59 11.63 5.87
N SER A 52 -2.72 10.65 6.79
CA SER A 52 -1.60 9.77 7.16
C SER A 52 -1.12 8.90 5.99
N PHE A 53 -2.03 8.52 5.08
CA PHE A 53 -1.62 7.88 3.83
C PHE A 53 -0.79 8.84 2.98
N ASN A 54 -1.24 10.08 2.75
CA ASN A 54 -0.48 11.04 1.93
C ASN A 54 0.92 11.31 2.48
N GLU A 55 1.06 11.45 3.80
CA GLU A 55 2.36 11.58 4.46
C GLU A 55 3.26 10.37 4.17
N LEU A 56 2.71 9.15 4.19
CA LEU A 56 3.45 7.95 3.83
C LEU A 56 3.84 7.90 2.34
N LYS A 57 2.99 8.41 1.43
CA LYS A 57 3.26 8.47 -0.01
C LYS A 57 4.56 9.23 -0.30
N GLU A 58 4.71 10.39 0.32
CA GLU A 58 5.86 11.27 0.14
C GLU A 58 7.14 10.57 0.61
N VAL A 59 7.08 9.94 1.79
CA VAL A 59 8.22 9.20 2.35
C VAL A 59 8.60 8.00 1.47
N ILE A 60 7.64 7.25 0.94
CA ILE A 60 7.92 6.12 0.03
C ILE A 60 8.66 6.61 -1.22
N LEU A 61 8.15 7.68 -1.86
CA LEU A 61 8.76 8.23 -3.06
C LEU A 61 10.15 8.79 -2.80
N GLU A 62 10.37 9.47 -1.68
CA GLU A 62 11.68 9.97 -1.27
C GLU A 62 12.69 8.81 -1.09
N VAL A 63 12.30 7.78 -0.35
CA VAL A 63 13.16 6.62 -0.07
C VAL A 63 13.48 5.84 -1.35
N LEU A 64 12.49 5.58 -2.21
CA LEU A 64 12.71 4.88 -3.48
C LEU A 64 13.62 5.68 -4.41
N THR A 65 13.40 7.00 -4.50
CA THR A 65 14.23 7.89 -5.31
C THR A 65 15.68 7.85 -4.86
N ALA A 66 15.93 7.98 -3.56
CA ALA A 66 17.28 7.97 -3.01
C ALA A 66 17.95 6.59 -3.12
N ALA A 67 17.25 5.53 -2.73
CA ALA A 67 17.80 4.17 -2.67
C ALA A 67 18.12 3.61 -4.07
N CYS A 68 17.29 3.91 -5.06
CA CYS A 68 17.46 3.43 -6.43
C CYS A 68 18.16 4.43 -7.35
N SER A 69 18.49 5.63 -6.85
CA SER A 69 19.06 6.73 -7.66
C SER A 69 18.24 7.00 -8.93
N LEU A 70 16.91 7.11 -8.75
CA LEU A 70 15.97 7.26 -9.86
C LEU A 70 16.18 8.61 -10.57
N ASN A 71 16.09 8.60 -11.91
CA ASN A 71 16.01 9.83 -12.70
C ASN A 71 14.57 10.35 -12.78
N ASP A 72 14.41 11.59 -13.28
CA ASP A 72 13.11 12.27 -13.35
C ASP A 72 12.01 11.44 -14.05
N GLN A 73 12.36 10.74 -15.14
CA GLN A 73 11.41 9.91 -15.88
C GLN A 73 10.98 8.68 -15.05
N GLN A 74 11.91 8.06 -14.33
CA GLN A 74 11.59 6.93 -13.45
C GLN A 74 10.77 7.36 -12.24
N ILE A 75 11.07 8.53 -11.66
CA ILE A 75 10.27 9.13 -10.59
C ILE A 75 8.84 9.35 -11.07
N GLU A 76 8.64 9.90 -12.27
CA GLU A 76 7.30 10.14 -12.83
C GLU A 76 6.49 8.83 -12.96
N ILE A 77 7.13 7.71 -13.33
CA ILE A 77 6.48 6.40 -13.41
C ILE A 77 6.04 5.93 -12.02
N TRP A 78 6.90 6.06 -11.00
CA TRP A 78 6.55 5.71 -9.62
C TRP A 78 5.44 6.59 -9.06
N VAL A 79 5.46 7.89 -9.37
CA VAL A 79 4.37 8.81 -9.00
C VAL A 79 3.04 8.34 -9.59
N LYS A 80 3.00 7.97 -10.88
CA LYS A 80 1.79 7.44 -11.53
C LYS A 80 1.28 6.15 -10.88
N LEU A 81 2.18 5.23 -10.51
CA LEU A 81 1.80 4.02 -9.78
C LEU A 81 1.21 4.37 -8.42
N MET A 82 1.83 5.29 -7.67
CA MET A 82 1.33 5.72 -6.38
C MET A 82 0.00 6.47 -6.49
N ASP A 83 -0.20 7.30 -7.52
CA ASP A 83 -1.48 7.96 -7.78
C ASP A 83 -2.60 6.93 -7.99
N PHE A 84 -2.35 5.89 -8.80
CA PHE A 84 -3.30 4.80 -9.02
C PHE A 84 -3.65 4.06 -7.73
N ILE A 85 -2.64 3.70 -6.93
CA ILE A 85 -2.84 3.02 -5.64
C ILE A 85 -3.66 3.88 -4.68
N TYR A 86 -3.37 5.18 -4.61
CA TYR A 86 -4.03 6.09 -3.68
C TYR A 86 -5.46 6.42 -4.09
N ASP A 87 -5.76 6.39 -5.39
CA ASP A 87 -7.14 6.46 -5.89
C ASP A 87 -7.97 5.28 -5.35
N ILE A 88 -7.44 4.05 -5.42
CA ILE A 88 -8.09 2.87 -4.84
C ILE A 88 -8.31 3.06 -3.33
N ILE A 89 -7.28 3.44 -2.59
CA ILE A 89 -7.36 3.63 -1.13
C ILE A 89 -8.44 4.65 -0.78
N PHE A 90 -8.43 5.82 -1.41
CA PHE A 90 -9.34 6.91 -1.05
C PHE A 90 -10.78 6.60 -1.43
N ARG A 91 -11.01 6.00 -2.60
CA ARG A 91 -12.34 5.52 -3.00
C ARG A 91 -12.88 4.49 -2.01
N THR A 92 -12.06 3.51 -1.61
CA THR A 92 -12.46 2.50 -0.63
C THR A 92 -12.75 3.10 0.75
N ILE A 93 -11.98 4.12 1.21
CA ILE A 93 -12.31 4.84 2.44
C ILE A 93 -13.67 5.54 2.31
N ASP A 94 -13.92 6.26 1.21
CA ASP A 94 -15.20 6.98 1.00
C ASP A 94 -16.40 6.02 0.99
N GLU A 95 -16.24 4.83 0.39
CA GLU A 95 -17.27 3.78 0.38
C GLU A 95 -17.54 3.24 1.79
N LEU A 96 -16.49 3.02 2.60
CA LEU A 96 -16.63 2.54 3.98
C LEU A 96 -17.25 3.59 4.89
N GLU A 97 -16.89 4.86 4.74
CA GLU A 97 -17.50 5.97 5.49
C GLU A 97 -18.99 6.12 5.20
N GLN A 98 -19.42 5.89 3.96
CA GLN A 98 -20.83 5.92 3.56
C GLN A 98 -21.64 4.72 4.09
N ALA A 99 -20.97 3.59 4.34
CA ALA A 99 -21.60 2.36 4.80
C ALA A 99 -21.66 2.21 6.34
N ALA A 100 -20.95 3.08 7.08
CA ALA A 100 -20.87 3.10 8.54
C ALA A 100 -21.99 3.92 9.19
#